data_AF-A0A7C7V4G9-F1
#
_entry.id   AF-A0A7C7V4G9-F1
#
_cell.length_a   1.000
_cell.length_b   1.000
_cell.length_c   1.000
_cell.angle_alpha   90.00
_cell.angle_beta   90.00
_cell.angle_gamma   90.00
#
_symmetry.space_group_name_H-M   'P 1'
#
loop_
_entity.id
_entity.type
_entity.pdbx_description
1 polymer ?
#
loop_
_entity_poly.entity_id
_entity_poly.type
_entity_poly.pdbx_seq_one_letter_code
_entity_poly.pdbx_strand_id
1 'polypeptide(L)'
;MVGWAGQGRFSPTRERSEAVTEQPSSNVSTPAPRPPKITLAEFQELIRTMYLPKDVARGVDGTFMWFMEEVGELAGALRHGTREQQAEEFADVLAWLTTMANVVGVDLSEAVSRKYGSGCPGCGRFSCICPDAGKP
;
A
#
# COMPACT_ATOMS: atom_id res chain seq x y z
N MET A 1 3.16 -78.43 -6.32
CA MET A 1 4.48 -77.85 -6.64
C MET A 1 4.97 -77.19 -5.35
N VAL A 2 6.06 -77.73 -4.82
CA VAL A 2 6.91 -77.28 -3.68
C VAL A 2 6.73 -75.80 -3.27
N GLY A 3 6.58 -75.39 -2.02
CA GLY A 3 7.11 -75.92 -0.77
C GLY A 3 8.38 -75.14 -0.38
N TRP A 4 8.32 -74.28 0.64
CA TRP A 4 9.48 -73.95 1.48
C TRP A 4 9.03 -73.49 2.87
N ALA A 5 9.52 -74.22 3.88
CA ALA A 5 9.36 -73.96 5.29
C ALA A 5 10.65 -73.33 5.83
N GLY A 6 10.54 -72.46 6.82
CA GLY A 6 11.67 -71.94 7.58
C GLY A 6 11.20 -71.38 8.90
N GLN A 7 11.17 -72.20 9.93
CA GLN A 7 10.89 -71.83 11.31
C GLN A 7 12.14 -71.21 11.96
N GLY A 8 11.94 -70.17 12.77
CA GLY A 8 12.94 -69.63 13.71
C GLY A 8 12.23 -68.99 14.91
N ARG A 9 12.56 -69.45 16.12
CA ARG A 9 11.86 -69.24 17.39
C ARG A 9 12.38 -68.02 18.19
N PHE A 10 11.47 -67.49 19.02
CA PHE A 10 11.61 -66.91 20.37
C PHE A 10 12.11 -65.45 20.58
N SER A 11 11.20 -64.66 21.17
CA SER A 11 11.33 -63.31 21.79
C SER A 11 12.20 -63.31 23.07
N PRO A 12 12.70 -62.16 23.58
CA PRO A 12 11.85 -61.27 24.39
C PRO A 12 12.18 -59.74 24.36
N THR A 13 11.14 -58.96 24.67
CA THR A 13 11.10 -57.62 25.30
C THR A 13 12.27 -56.63 25.14
N ARG A 14 11.99 -55.47 24.55
CA ARG A 14 12.38 -54.17 25.12
C ARG A 14 11.56 -53.04 24.50
N GLU A 15 10.63 -52.49 25.27
CA GLU A 15 10.08 -51.15 25.02
C GLU A 15 11.26 -50.18 24.88
N ARG A 16 11.42 -49.64 23.67
CA ARG A 16 12.32 -48.51 23.43
C ARG A 16 11.42 -47.28 23.46
N SER A 17 11.40 -46.61 24.61
CA SER A 17 10.87 -45.26 24.74
C SER A 17 11.52 -44.40 23.66
N GLU A 18 10.74 -44.06 22.63
CA GLU A 18 11.10 -43.01 21.70
C GLU A 18 10.99 -41.69 22.46
N ALA A 19 12.14 -41.10 22.77
CA ALA A 19 12.20 -39.73 23.22
C ALA A 19 11.66 -38.86 22.08
N VAL A 20 10.40 -38.42 22.22
CA VAL A 20 9.81 -37.34 21.42
C VAL A 20 10.69 -36.13 21.67
N THR A 21 11.60 -35.88 20.73
CA THR A 21 12.41 -34.67 20.72
C THR A 21 11.51 -33.58 20.18
N GLU A 22 10.82 -32.90 21.09
CA GLU A 22 10.00 -31.74 20.80
C GLU A 22 10.91 -30.62 20.29
N GLN A 23 11.06 -30.54 18.96
CA GLN A 23 11.74 -29.42 18.33
C GLN A 23 10.82 -28.20 18.44
N PRO A 24 11.25 -27.08 19.04
CA PRO A 24 10.47 -25.86 19.00
C PRO A 24 10.45 -25.36 17.55
N SER A 25 9.31 -25.52 16.89
CA SER A 25 9.00 -24.89 15.61
C SER A 25 8.81 -23.38 15.82
N SER A 26 9.90 -22.66 16.04
CA SER A 26 9.92 -21.19 15.96
C SER A 26 10.13 -20.76 14.51
N ASN A 27 9.12 -20.99 13.67
CA ASN A 27 9.02 -20.32 12.38
C ASN A 27 8.65 -18.85 12.63
N VAL A 28 9.63 -18.06 13.06
CA VAL A 28 9.51 -16.61 13.10
C VAL A 28 9.75 -16.11 11.69
N SER A 29 8.67 -16.01 10.92
CA SER A 29 8.65 -15.32 9.63
C SER A 29 9.04 -13.86 9.86
N THR A 30 10.25 -13.50 9.43
CA THR A 30 10.69 -12.11 9.45
C THR A 30 9.81 -11.33 8.47
N PRO A 31 9.12 -10.26 8.90
CA PRO A 31 8.29 -9.47 8.01
C PRO A 31 9.16 -8.83 6.91
N ALA A 32 8.65 -8.83 5.69
CA ALA A 32 9.32 -8.23 4.54
C ALA A 32 9.73 -6.77 4.81
N PRO A 33 10.85 -6.30 4.26
CA PRO A 33 11.30 -4.92 4.44
C PRO A 33 10.24 -3.94 3.94
N ARG A 34 9.96 -2.90 4.73
CA ARG A 34 9.03 -1.84 4.34
C ARG A 34 9.56 -1.08 3.11
N PRO A 35 8.68 -0.69 2.17
CA PRO A 35 9.09 0.13 1.05
C PRO A 35 9.70 1.46 1.53
N PRO A 36 10.61 2.06 0.74
CA PRO A 36 11.22 3.35 1.09
C PRO A 36 10.14 4.43 1.20
N LYS A 37 10.38 5.41 2.09
CA LYS A 37 9.52 6.59 2.17
C LYS A 37 9.77 7.47 0.94
N ILE A 38 8.70 8.03 0.39
CA ILE A 38 8.76 8.98 -0.73
C ILE A 38 8.25 10.36 -0.28
N THR A 39 8.93 11.42 -0.69
CA THR A 39 8.48 12.80 -0.51
C THR A 39 7.49 13.19 -1.61
N LEU A 40 6.72 14.27 -1.39
CA LEU A 40 5.76 14.75 -2.40
C LEU A 40 6.47 15.20 -3.70
N ALA A 41 7.66 15.79 -3.59
CA ALA A 41 8.47 16.19 -4.74
C ALA A 41 8.97 14.97 -5.54
N GLU A 42 9.49 13.94 -4.85
CA GLU A 42 9.90 12.70 -5.51
C GLU A 42 8.73 11.98 -6.16
N PHE A 43 7.55 11.97 -5.52
CA PHE A 43 6.35 11.39 -6.09
C PHE A 43 5.90 12.15 -7.35
N GLN A 44 5.89 13.47 -7.31
CA GLN A 44 5.52 14.29 -8.47
C GLN A 44 6.46 14.05 -9.66
N GLU A 45 7.77 13.95 -9.41
CA GLU A 45 8.77 13.66 -10.44
C GLU A 45 8.66 12.22 -10.98
N LEU A 46 8.35 11.26 -10.12
CA LEU A 46 8.09 9.87 -10.52
C LEU A 46 6.93 9.79 -11.50
N ILE A 47 5.78 10.40 -11.18
CA ILE A 47 4.60 10.45 -12.06
C ILE A 47 4.93 11.19 -13.36
N ARG A 48 5.66 12.31 -13.28
CA ARG A 48 6.10 13.08 -14.44
C ARG A 48 6.93 12.22 -15.39
N THR A 49 7.92 11.51 -14.86
CA THR A 49 8.83 10.65 -15.62
C THR A 49 8.08 9.55 -16.36
N MET A 50 7.09 8.93 -15.70
CA MET A 50 6.35 7.81 -16.30
C MET A 50 5.38 8.25 -17.39
N TYR A 51 4.70 9.40 -17.22
CA TYR A 51 3.45 9.66 -17.95
C TYR A 51 3.34 11.02 -18.65
N LEU A 52 4.20 12.01 -18.34
CA LEU A 52 4.01 13.39 -18.83
C LEU A 52 3.76 13.51 -20.35
N PRO A 53 4.50 12.83 -21.26
CA PRO A 53 4.30 13.03 -22.69
C PRO A 53 2.89 12.68 -23.17
N LYS A 54 2.30 11.57 -22.67
CA LYS A 54 0.94 11.17 -23.02
C LYS A 54 -0.11 12.01 -22.31
N ASP A 55 0.18 12.48 -21.11
CA ASP A 55 -0.77 13.29 -20.33
C ASP A 55 -0.92 14.69 -20.92
N VAL A 56 0.18 15.30 -21.36
CA VAL A 56 0.16 16.57 -22.09
C VAL A 56 -0.62 16.43 -23.40
N ALA A 57 -0.45 15.32 -24.12
CA ALA A 57 -1.19 15.06 -25.36
C ALA A 57 -2.71 14.89 -25.13
N ARG A 58 -3.10 14.29 -24.01
CA ARG A 58 -4.51 14.15 -23.59
C ARG A 58 -5.12 15.47 -23.09
N GLY A 59 -4.31 16.37 -22.59
CA GLY A 59 -4.73 17.68 -22.06
C GLY A 59 -5.39 17.59 -20.68
N VAL A 60 -5.60 18.76 -20.07
CA VAL A 60 -6.11 18.87 -18.70
C VAL A 60 -7.55 18.36 -18.57
N ASP A 61 -8.42 18.63 -19.54
CA ASP A 61 -9.83 18.22 -19.49
C ASP A 61 -9.97 16.69 -19.52
N GLY A 62 -9.23 16.04 -20.43
CA GLY A 62 -9.16 14.58 -20.48
C GLY A 62 -8.53 13.98 -19.22
N THR A 63 -7.55 14.68 -18.63
CA THR A 63 -6.94 14.26 -17.37
C THR A 63 -7.88 14.37 -16.18
N PHE A 64 -8.69 15.42 -16.14
CA PHE A 64 -9.70 15.61 -15.10
C PHE A 64 -10.75 14.50 -15.10
N MET A 65 -11.14 14.00 -16.29
CA MET A 65 -12.08 12.88 -16.38
C MET A 65 -11.52 11.60 -15.75
N TRP A 66 -10.27 11.24 -16.01
CA TRP A 66 -9.60 10.12 -15.34
C TRP A 66 -9.50 10.35 -13.84
N PHE A 67 -9.11 11.54 -13.39
CA PHE A 67 -9.10 11.85 -11.96
C PHE A 67 -10.47 11.63 -11.29
N MET A 68 -11.57 12.00 -11.95
CA MET A 68 -12.91 11.80 -11.41
C MET A 68 -13.33 10.32 -11.38
N GLU A 69 -12.85 9.50 -12.31
CA GLU A 69 -13.05 8.05 -12.30
C GLU A 69 -12.48 7.43 -11.02
N GLU A 70 -11.22 7.74 -10.71
CA GLU A 70 -10.50 7.26 -9.52
C GLU A 70 -11.14 7.74 -8.21
N VAL A 71 -11.66 8.98 -8.19
CA VAL A 71 -12.44 9.47 -7.05
C VAL A 71 -13.71 8.64 -6.86
N GLY A 72 -14.32 8.18 -7.96
CA GLY A 72 -15.46 7.25 -7.94
C GLY A 72 -15.08 5.86 -7.41
N GLU A 73 -13.94 5.32 -7.86
CA GLU A 73 -13.42 4.02 -7.39
C GLU A 73 -13.07 4.09 -5.90
N LEU A 74 -12.40 5.14 -5.45
CA LEU A 74 -12.17 5.41 -4.02
C LEU A 74 -13.47 5.48 -3.22
N ALA A 75 -14.50 6.15 -3.73
CA ALA A 75 -15.80 6.20 -3.06
C ALA A 75 -16.44 4.80 -2.95
N GLY A 76 -16.28 3.96 -3.96
CA GLY A 76 -16.68 2.55 -3.94
C GLY A 76 -15.92 1.74 -2.88
N ALA A 77 -14.58 1.84 -2.88
CA ALA A 77 -13.71 1.14 -1.95
C ALA A 77 -13.92 1.56 -0.49
N LEU A 78 -14.22 2.84 -0.23
CA LEU A 78 -14.57 3.31 1.11
C LEU A 78 -15.88 2.72 1.64
N ARG A 79 -16.83 2.42 0.75
CA ARG A 79 -18.14 1.88 1.15
C ARG A 79 -18.13 0.36 1.30
N HIS A 80 -17.40 -0.35 0.43
CA HIS A 80 -17.49 -1.81 0.35
C HIS A 80 -16.14 -2.52 0.21
N GLY A 81 -15.04 -1.80 0.04
CA GLY A 81 -13.73 -2.36 -0.24
C GLY A 81 -12.96 -2.77 1.02
N THR A 82 -11.98 -3.65 0.82
CA THR A 82 -11.01 -4.01 1.86
C THR A 82 -10.04 -2.86 2.15
N ARG A 83 -9.21 -3.02 3.18
CA ARG A 83 -8.21 -2.01 3.54
C ARG A 83 -7.16 -1.85 2.44
N GLU A 84 -6.84 -2.93 1.75
CA GLU A 84 -5.90 -2.99 0.64
C GLU A 84 -6.46 -2.24 -0.55
N GLN A 85 -7.71 -2.52 -0.94
CA GLN A 85 -8.39 -1.78 -2.02
C GLN A 85 -8.44 -0.28 -1.72
N GLN A 86 -8.82 0.11 -0.49
CA GLN A 86 -8.80 1.51 -0.11
C GLN A 86 -7.41 2.15 -0.27
N ALA A 87 -6.35 1.43 0.09
CA ALA A 87 -4.98 1.94 -0.03
C ALA A 87 -4.55 2.12 -1.49
N GLU A 88 -4.97 1.22 -2.38
CA GLU A 88 -4.78 1.33 -3.83
C GLU A 88 -5.50 2.56 -4.37
N GLU A 89 -6.80 2.70 -4.12
CA GLU A 89 -7.58 3.84 -4.62
C GLU A 89 -7.10 5.20 -4.07
N PHE A 90 -6.63 5.25 -2.82
CA PHE A 90 -6.02 6.47 -2.28
C PHE A 90 -4.73 6.84 -3.03
N ALA A 91 -3.94 5.85 -3.43
CA ALA A 91 -2.72 6.07 -4.21
C ALA A 91 -3.07 6.55 -5.63
N ASP A 92 -4.08 5.97 -6.26
CA ASP A 92 -4.49 6.32 -7.62
C ASP A 92 -5.08 7.74 -7.70
N VAL A 93 -5.95 8.11 -6.75
CA VAL A 93 -6.45 9.49 -6.64
C VAL A 93 -5.29 10.49 -6.49
N LEU A 94 -4.28 10.17 -5.67
CA LEU A 94 -3.11 11.03 -5.51
C LEU A 94 -2.25 11.08 -6.79
N ALA A 95 -2.09 9.97 -7.48
CA ALA A 95 -1.36 9.88 -8.74
C ALA A 95 -2.02 10.76 -9.81
N TRP A 96 -3.33 10.69 -9.97
CA TRP A 96 -4.04 11.47 -10.99
C TRP A 96 -4.16 12.97 -10.65
N LEU A 97 -4.28 13.33 -9.37
CA LEU A 97 -4.12 14.73 -8.94
C LEU A 97 -2.73 15.26 -9.33
N THR A 98 -1.70 14.44 -9.12
CA THR A 98 -0.31 14.76 -9.47
C THR A 98 -0.10 14.86 -10.97
N THR A 99 -0.73 13.99 -11.74
CA THR A 99 -0.76 14.06 -13.21
C THR A 99 -1.35 15.39 -13.69
N MET A 100 -2.48 15.84 -13.14
CA MET A 100 -3.04 17.15 -13.48
C MET A 100 -2.06 18.29 -13.16
N ALA A 101 -1.46 18.28 -11.97
CA ALA A 101 -0.48 19.30 -11.57
C ALA A 101 0.72 19.34 -12.53
N ASN A 102 1.20 18.18 -12.97
CA ASN A 102 2.26 18.07 -13.96
C ASN A 102 1.87 18.64 -15.33
N VAL A 103 0.64 18.39 -15.79
CA VAL A 103 0.10 18.90 -17.06
C VAL A 103 -0.04 20.43 -17.05
N VAL A 104 -0.50 21.01 -15.94
CA VAL A 104 -0.71 22.47 -15.84
C VAL A 104 0.51 23.25 -15.30
N GLY A 105 1.59 22.55 -14.96
CA GLY A 105 2.83 23.17 -14.48
C GLY A 105 2.78 23.68 -13.03
N VAL A 106 1.98 23.05 -12.16
CA VAL A 106 1.94 23.36 -10.73
C VAL A 106 2.93 22.49 -9.96
N ASP A 107 3.83 23.11 -9.19
CA ASP A 107 4.65 22.43 -8.19
C ASP A 107 3.81 22.16 -6.93
N LEU A 108 3.52 20.89 -6.65
CA LEU A 108 2.69 20.50 -5.51
C LEU A 108 3.39 20.71 -4.18
N SER A 109 4.70 20.48 -4.11
CA SER A 109 5.45 20.64 -2.86
C SER A 109 5.47 22.11 -2.46
N GLU A 110 5.75 23.00 -3.41
CA GLU A 110 5.67 24.44 -3.21
C GLU A 110 4.26 24.89 -2.85
N ALA A 111 3.23 24.43 -3.59
CA ALA A 111 1.84 24.82 -3.34
C ALA A 111 1.37 24.39 -1.93
N VAL A 112 1.69 23.16 -1.51
CA VAL A 112 1.35 22.62 -0.19
C VAL A 112 2.14 23.36 0.90
N SER A 113 3.44 23.56 0.73
CA SER A 113 4.26 24.29 1.71
C SER A 113 3.79 25.73 1.88
N ARG A 114 3.47 26.44 0.80
CA ARG A 114 2.95 27.81 0.86
C ARG A 114 1.60 27.88 1.56
N LYS A 115 0.73 26.89 1.36
CA LYS A 115 -0.63 26.90 1.92
C LYS A 115 -0.71 26.38 3.35
N TYR A 116 0.00 25.30 3.67
CA TYR A 116 -0.15 24.55 4.92
C TYR A 116 1.16 24.39 5.72
N GLY A 117 2.30 24.82 5.18
CA GLY A 117 3.62 24.61 5.79
C GLY A 117 3.86 25.37 7.10
N SER A 118 3.07 26.42 7.36
CA SER A 118 3.15 27.24 8.58
C SER A 118 1.94 27.08 9.51
N GLY A 119 1.10 26.05 9.29
CA GLY A 119 -0.12 25.81 10.05
C GLY A 119 -1.40 26.07 9.25
N CYS A 120 -2.54 26.04 9.93
CA CYS A 120 -3.86 26.26 9.34
C CYS A 120 -3.92 27.64 8.62
N PRO A 121 -4.39 27.71 7.36
CA PRO A 121 -4.50 28.97 6.63
C PRO A 121 -5.35 30.05 7.34
N GLY A 122 -6.38 29.64 8.08
CA GLY A 122 -7.30 30.57 8.75
C GLY A 122 -6.81 31.06 10.11
N CYS A 123 -6.37 30.15 10.99
CA CYS A 123 -6.00 30.50 12.38
C CYS A 123 -4.48 30.47 12.66
N GLY A 124 -3.64 30.06 11.70
CA GLY A 124 -2.19 30.00 11.83
C GLY A 124 -1.66 28.91 12.78
N ARG A 125 -2.52 28.09 13.39
CA ARG A 125 -2.10 27.03 14.31
C ARG A 125 -1.87 25.71 13.59
N PHE A 126 -0.88 24.94 14.03
CA PHE A 126 -0.64 23.57 13.53
C PHE A 126 -1.77 22.60 13.89
N SER A 127 -2.41 22.80 15.05
CA SER A 127 -3.70 22.18 15.37
C SER A 127 -4.78 23.24 15.18
N CYS A 128 -5.61 23.08 14.15
CA CYS A 128 -6.65 24.02 13.80
C CYS A 128 -7.65 24.22 14.96
N ILE A 129 -8.10 25.46 15.17
CA ILE A 129 -9.19 25.82 16.11
C ILE A 129 -10.28 26.65 15.43
N CYS A 130 -10.31 26.71 14.09
CA CYS A 130 -11.36 27.40 13.36
C CYS A 130 -12.72 26.75 13.65
N PRO A 131 -13.83 27.52 13.67
CA PRO A 131 -15.17 26.95 13.78
C PRO A 131 -15.48 26.00 12.62
N ASP A 132 -16.24 24.93 12.88
CA ASP A 132 -16.61 23.91 11.88
C ASP A 132 -17.51 24.45 10.74
N ALA A 133 -18.05 25.66 10.90
CA ALA A 133 -18.99 26.26 9.97
C ALA A 133 -18.36 26.85 8.69
N GLY A 134 -17.04 26.75 8.51
CA GLY A 134 -16.34 27.32 7.34
C GLY A 134 -15.15 26.49 6.88
N LYS A 135 -14.72 26.73 5.62
CA LYS A 135 -13.39 26.29 5.18
C LYS A 135 -12.35 27.00 6.07
N PRO A 136 -11.32 26.30 6.59
CA PRO A 136 -10.20 26.97 7.23
C PRO A 136 -9.50 27.94 6.29
#